data_AF-A0A383D5N8-F1
#
_entry.id   AF-A0A383D5N8-F1
#
_cell.length_a   1.000
_cell.length_b   1.000
_cell.length_c   1.000
_cell.angle_alpha   90.00
_cell.angle_beta   90.00
_cell.angle_gamma   90.00
#
_symmetry.space_group_name_H-M   'P 1'
#
loop_
_entity.id
_entity.type
_entity.pdbx_description
1 polymer ?
#
loop_
_entity_poly.entity_id
_entity_poly.type
_entity_poly.pdbx_seq_one_letter_code
_entity_poly.pdbx_strand_id
1 'polypeptide(L)'
;DPIPTSDFSGQKPQRDMPLTVRRRINWSDSDTAEIAYTGSFIPIAIDALEVWYEAVLGTTFYDLKRNNMGSPAVSLHFDFHSPIVVGERLDIAIFVEKLGRTSITHRFEMTKVGGALVCSASFTAALVTDVHTTEIKAMPFPDEWRNRIEGYARECVLREMGVKCKREVIDFWFGPPGSKERGRQRDIWFAKQSANSSDFDAEIREKFSPTVEVAMAGELDHWTHSIDGSLALCLLL
;
A
#
# COMPACT_ATOMS: atom_id res chain seq x y z
N ASP A 1 1.81 3.66 29.18
CA ASP A 1 1.79 4.47 27.96
C ASP A 1 0.41 5.04 27.70
N PRO A 2 0.26 6.37 27.60
CA PRO A 2 -1.01 6.96 27.27
C PRO A 2 -1.35 6.62 25.81
N ILE A 3 -2.57 6.13 25.64
CA ILE A 3 -3.16 5.74 24.36
C ILE A 3 -3.23 6.98 23.45
N PRO A 4 -2.69 6.96 22.22
CA PRO A 4 -2.86 8.08 21.30
C PRO A 4 -4.33 8.20 20.90
N THR A 5 -4.88 9.38 21.16
CA THR A 5 -6.22 9.85 20.79
C THR A 5 -6.31 10.16 19.30
N SER A 6 -7.28 9.52 18.63
CA SER A 6 -8.07 10.04 17.49
C SER A 6 -7.38 10.87 16.39
N ASP A 7 -6.19 10.50 15.95
CA ASP A 7 -5.81 10.60 14.55
C ASP A 7 -5.96 9.21 13.93
N PHE A 8 -5.52 8.97 12.70
CA PHE A 8 -5.29 7.60 12.21
C PHE A 8 -4.13 6.92 12.97
N SER A 9 -4.25 6.82 14.30
CA SER A 9 -3.36 6.18 15.25
C SER A 9 -1.86 6.50 15.11
N GLY A 10 -1.48 7.67 14.60
CA GLY A 10 -0.09 8.05 14.35
C GLY A 10 0.69 7.00 13.52
N GLN A 11 0.00 6.13 12.79
CA GLN A 11 0.62 5.06 12.04
C GLN A 11 0.96 5.58 10.65
N LYS A 12 2.26 5.76 10.39
CA LYS A 12 2.74 5.85 9.01
C LYS A 12 2.19 4.64 8.25
N PRO A 13 1.66 4.79 7.03
CA PRO A 13 1.26 3.65 6.21
C PRO A 13 2.38 2.62 6.23
N GLN A 14 2.06 1.38 6.55
CA GLN A 14 3.04 0.32 6.35
C GLN A 14 3.29 0.30 4.85
N ARG A 15 4.51 0.67 4.45
CA ARG A 15 4.98 0.65 3.05
C ARG A 15 5.21 -0.79 2.57
N ASP A 16 4.30 -1.66 2.96
CA ASP A 16 4.26 -3.06 2.62
C ASP A 16 3.58 -3.17 1.25
N MET A 17 3.80 -4.28 0.57
CA MET A 17 3.18 -4.58 -0.71
C MET A 17 2.47 -5.93 -0.56
N PRO A 18 1.13 -6.00 -0.69
CA PRO A 18 0.19 -4.89 -0.93
C PRO A 18 0.23 -3.83 0.18
N LEU A 19 -0.12 -2.59 -0.17
CA LEU A 19 -0.27 -1.50 0.80
C LEU A 19 -1.28 -1.93 1.86
N THR A 20 -0.83 -1.92 3.11
CA THR A 20 -1.62 -2.35 4.26
C THR A 20 -1.79 -1.17 5.21
N VAL A 21 -3.05 -0.84 5.49
CA VAL A 21 -3.42 0.20 6.46
C VAL A 21 -3.92 -0.47 7.71
N ARG A 22 -3.28 -0.16 8.85
CA ARG A 22 -3.71 -0.68 10.15
C ARG A 22 -4.64 0.32 10.84
N ARG A 23 -5.78 -0.15 11.34
CA ARG A 23 -6.80 0.67 11.99
C ARG A 23 -7.36 0.00 13.24
N ARG A 24 -7.55 0.77 14.32
CA ARG A 24 -8.27 0.32 15.52
C ARG A 24 -9.78 0.47 15.35
N ILE A 25 -10.56 -0.49 15.82
CA ILE A 25 -12.02 -0.36 15.95
C ILE A 25 -12.34 0.50 17.17
N ASN A 26 -12.97 1.65 16.93
CA ASN A 26 -13.40 2.59 17.96
C ASN A 26 -14.85 2.34 18.35
N TRP A 27 -15.28 2.92 19.47
CA TRP A 27 -16.67 2.83 19.92
C TRP A 27 -17.66 3.38 18.88
N SER A 28 -17.27 4.40 18.11
CA SER A 28 -18.09 4.95 17.02
C SER A 28 -18.30 3.99 15.85
N ASP A 29 -17.47 2.95 15.75
CA ASP A 29 -17.56 1.94 14.69
C ASP A 29 -18.43 0.75 15.10
N SER A 30 -18.79 0.65 16.39
CA SER A 30 -19.51 -0.49 16.96
C SER A 30 -20.97 -0.20 17.24
N ASP A 31 -21.74 -1.27 17.40
CA ASP A 31 -23.09 -1.21 17.97
C ASP A 31 -23.08 -1.47 19.49
N THR A 32 -24.27 -1.60 20.08
CA THR A 32 -24.43 -1.86 21.51
C THR A 32 -23.92 -3.23 21.98
N ALA A 33 -23.58 -4.14 21.06
CA ALA A 33 -22.95 -5.42 21.36
C ALA A 33 -21.41 -5.35 21.38
N GLU A 34 -20.84 -4.14 21.24
CA GLU A 34 -19.39 -3.89 21.19
C GLU A 34 -18.68 -4.52 19.97
N ILE A 35 -19.46 -4.99 19.00
CA ILE A 35 -18.99 -5.52 17.72
C ILE A 35 -19.04 -4.40 16.68
N ALA A 36 -18.07 -4.35 15.78
CA ALA A 36 -18.08 -3.41 14.66
C ALA A 36 -19.39 -3.54 13.85
N TYR A 37 -20.14 -2.44 13.76
CA TYR A 37 -21.36 -2.35 12.98
C TYR A 37 -21.02 -2.49 11.50
N THR A 38 -21.75 -3.34 10.76
CA THR A 38 -21.45 -3.64 9.35
C THR A 38 -21.36 -2.39 8.46
N GLY A 39 -22.17 -1.37 8.72
CA GLY A 39 -22.12 -0.11 7.97
C GLY A 39 -20.85 0.72 8.20
N SER A 40 -20.13 0.51 9.31
CA SER A 40 -18.87 1.22 9.59
C SER A 40 -17.72 0.76 8.70
N PHE A 41 -17.82 -0.41 8.06
CA PHE A 41 -16.79 -0.90 7.14
C PHE A 41 -16.67 -0.07 5.86
N ILE A 42 -17.72 0.66 5.46
CA ILE A 42 -17.68 1.55 4.29
C ILE A 42 -16.72 2.72 4.52
N PRO A 43 -16.89 3.58 5.55
CA PRO A 43 -15.93 4.66 5.80
C PRO A 43 -14.53 4.12 6.08
N ILE A 44 -14.40 2.97 6.77
CA ILE A 44 -13.10 2.30 6.98
C ILE A 44 -12.40 1.99 5.64
N ALA A 45 -13.12 1.43 4.67
CA ALA A 45 -12.58 1.12 3.35
C ALA A 45 -12.23 2.40 2.56
N ILE A 46 -13.06 3.44 2.64
CA ILE A 46 -12.83 4.73 1.98
C ILE A 46 -11.57 5.39 2.52
N ASP A 47 -11.38 5.42 3.83
CA ASP A 47 -10.20 5.99 4.47
C ASP A 47 -8.93 5.25 4.02
N ALA A 48 -8.96 3.92 4.00
CA ALA A 48 -7.85 3.10 3.52
C ALA A 48 -7.57 3.35 2.03
N LEU A 49 -8.62 3.53 1.22
CA LEU A 49 -8.51 3.86 -0.19
C LEU A 49 -7.88 5.24 -0.43
N GLU A 50 -8.21 6.25 0.39
CA GLU A 50 -7.57 7.57 0.29
C GLU A 50 -6.07 7.50 0.58
N VAL A 51 -5.65 6.72 1.58
CA VAL A 51 -4.22 6.45 1.85
C VAL A 51 -3.56 5.75 0.65
N TRP A 52 -4.26 4.86 -0.03
CA TRP A 52 -3.77 4.22 -1.25
C TRP A 52 -3.61 5.21 -2.40
N TYR A 53 -4.57 6.11 -2.62
CA TYR A 53 -4.47 7.16 -3.63
C TYR A 53 -3.27 8.06 -3.37
N GLU A 54 -3.02 8.44 -2.11
CA GLU A 54 -1.85 9.26 -1.77
C GLU A 54 -0.56 8.48 -2.03
N ALA A 55 -0.47 7.24 -1.57
CA ALA A 55 0.74 6.43 -1.70
C ALA A 55 1.07 6.06 -3.15
N VAL A 56 0.06 5.70 -3.95
CA VAL A 56 0.23 5.18 -5.31
C VAL A 56 0.16 6.27 -6.36
N LEU A 57 -0.68 7.29 -6.19
CA LEU A 57 -0.90 8.36 -7.17
C LEU A 57 -0.38 9.74 -6.73
N GLY A 58 -0.03 9.91 -5.45
CA GLY A 58 0.46 11.19 -4.94
C GLY A 58 -0.64 12.25 -4.85
N THR A 59 -1.89 11.83 -4.72
CA THR A 59 -3.06 12.72 -4.64
C THR A 59 -4.04 12.21 -3.59
N THR A 60 -4.80 13.11 -2.96
CA THR A 60 -5.88 12.77 -2.02
C THR A 60 -7.24 12.99 -2.68
N PHE A 61 -8.33 12.49 -2.09
CA PHE A 61 -9.67 12.81 -2.59
C PHE A 61 -9.99 14.31 -2.46
N TYR A 62 -9.40 14.95 -1.45
CA TYR A 62 -9.44 16.40 -1.32
C TYR A 62 -8.76 17.14 -2.47
N ASP A 63 -7.57 16.69 -2.90
CA ASP A 63 -6.85 17.27 -4.03
C ASP A 63 -7.58 17.02 -5.35
N LEU A 64 -8.14 15.82 -5.57
CA LEU A 64 -9.00 15.55 -6.72
C LEU A 64 -10.11 16.60 -6.79
N LYS A 65 -10.84 16.78 -5.68
CA LYS A 65 -11.95 17.74 -5.62
C LYS A 65 -11.48 19.16 -5.95
N ARG A 66 -10.35 19.62 -5.40
CA ARG A 66 -9.79 20.95 -5.69
C ARG A 66 -9.38 21.14 -7.14
N ASN A 67 -8.98 20.06 -7.82
CA ASN A 67 -8.57 20.07 -9.22
C ASN A 67 -9.74 19.74 -10.17
N ASN A 68 -10.99 19.99 -9.75
CA ASN A 68 -12.20 19.71 -10.53
C ASN A 68 -12.30 18.23 -10.99
N MET A 69 -11.80 17.30 -10.18
CA MET A 69 -11.87 15.86 -10.38
C MET A 69 -12.53 15.14 -9.19
N GLY A 70 -12.92 13.88 -9.37
CA GLY A 70 -13.45 13.07 -8.28
C GLY A 70 -13.37 11.58 -8.56
N SER A 71 -13.62 10.79 -7.53
CA SER A 71 -13.64 9.32 -7.60
C SER A 71 -14.91 8.74 -6.94
N PRO A 72 -16.12 9.07 -7.41
CA PRO A 72 -17.36 8.55 -6.83
C PRO A 72 -17.42 7.02 -6.92
N ALA A 73 -17.93 6.40 -5.86
CA ALA A 73 -18.23 4.97 -5.83
C ALA A 73 -19.36 4.64 -6.81
N VAL A 74 -19.17 3.57 -7.58
CA VAL A 74 -20.14 3.00 -8.53
C VAL A 74 -20.70 1.68 -8.00
N SER A 75 -19.89 0.90 -7.30
CA SER A 75 -20.31 -0.37 -6.70
C SER A 75 -19.44 -0.70 -5.49
N LEU A 76 -20.07 -1.31 -4.48
CA LEU A 76 -19.48 -1.78 -3.25
C LEU A 76 -19.97 -3.20 -2.98
N HIS A 77 -19.09 -4.11 -2.56
CA HIS A 77 -19.44 -5.45 -2.12
C HIS A 77 -18.63 -5.81 -0.88
N PHE A 78 -19.27 -6.42 0.12
CA PHE A 78 -18.64 -6.79 1.39
C PHE A 78 -19.14 -8.18 1.81
N ASP A 79 -18.21 -9.09 2.06
CA ASP A 79 -18.44 -10.39 2.69
C ASP A 79 -17.83 -10.37 4.09
N PHE A 80 -18.64 -10.65 5.11
CA PHE A 80 -18.23 -10.67 6.51
C PHE A 80 -18.02 -12.11 6.98
N HIS A 81 -16.80 -12.42 7.43
CA HIS A 81 -16.37 -13.79 7.75
C HIS A 81 -16.24 -14.03 9.26
N SER A 82 -15.83 -13.02 10.02
CA SER A 82 -15.71 -13.10 11.48
C SER A 82 -15.92 -11.73 12.13
N PRO A 83 -16.41 -11.67 13.38
CA PRO A 83 -16.61 -10.40 14.08
C PRO A 83 -15.28 -9.78 14.53
N ILE A 84 -15.28 -8.46 14.67
CA ILE A 84 -14.21 -7.72 15.33
C ILE A 84 -14.82 -6.75 16.34
N VAL A 85 -14.22 -6.63 17.52
CA VAL A 85 -14.79 -5.84 18.64
C VAL A 85 -14.00 -4.56 18.90
N VAL A 86 -14.62 -3.67 19.67
CA VAL A 86 -14.00 -2.40 20.10
C VAL A 86 -12.64 -2.64 20.74
N GLY A 87 -11.65 -1.85 20.32
CA GLY A 87 -10.28 -1.95 20.82
C GLY A 87 -9.36 -2.83 19.98
N GLU A 88 -9.90 -3.75 19.20
CA GLU A 88 -9.13 -4.59 18.29
C GLU A 88 -8.66 -3.82 17.06
N ARG A 89 -7.75 -4.41 16.31
CA ARG A 89 -7.12 -3.78 15.15
C ARG A 89 -7.29 -4.64 13.89
N LEU A 90 -7.59 -3.98 12.78
CA LEU A 90 -7.57 -4.52 11.43
C LEU A 90 -6.27 -4.15 10.74
N ASP A 91 -5.71 -5.10 9.98
CA ASP A 91 -4.84 -4.85 8.85
C ASP A 91 -5.70 -4.92 7.58
N ILE A 92 -5.71 -3.83 6.82
CA ILE A 92 -6.50 -3.65 5.60
C ILE A 92 -5.53 -3.66 4.41
N ALA A 93 -5.37 -4.82 3.79
CA ALA A 93 -4.55 -4.97 2.58
C ALA A 93 -5.37 -4.58 1.34
N ILE A 94 -4.79 -3.74 0.48
CA ILE A 94 -5.49 -3.16 -0.67
C ILE A 94 -4.88 -3.69 -1.97
N PHE A 95 -5.70 -4.21 -2.86
CA PHE A 95 -5.31 -4.73 -4.15
C PHE A 95 -6.05 -4.01 -5.27
N VAL A 96 -5.49 -4.01 -6.47
CA VAL A 96 -6.20 -3.60 -7.68
C VAL A 96 -6.74 -4.86 -8.34
N GLU A 97 -8.06 -5.01 -8.38
CA GLU A 97 -8.71 -6.14 -9.05
C GLU A 97 -8.88 -5.87 -10.54
N LYS A 98 -9.22 -4.63 -10.90
CA LYS A 98 -9.45 -4.24 -12.30
C LYS A 98 -9.20 -2.76 -12.51
N LEU A 99 -8.48 -2.41 -13.58
CA LEU A 99 -8.38 -1.05 -14.09
C LEU A 99 -9.03 -0.96 -15.49
N GLY A 100 -10.15 -0.24 -15.58
CA GLY A 100 -10.81 0.09 -16.84
C GLY A 100 -10.28 1.40 -17.42
N ARG A 101 -10.94 1.91 -18.47
CA ARG A 101 -10.59 3.22 -19.07
C ARG A 101 -10.85 4.38 -18.11
N THR A 102 -12.02 4.40 -17.48
CA THR A 102 -12.52 5.49 -16.64
C THR A 102 -12.92 5.02 -15.23
N SER A 103 -12.63 3.78 -14.87
CA SER A 103 -12.99 3.21 -13.57
C SER A 103 -11.92 2.27 -13.06
N ILE A 104 -11.87 2.09 -11.75
CA ILE A 104 -10.97 1.17 -11.05
C ILE A 104 -11.75 0.40 -9.99
N THR A 105 -11.47 -0.89 -9.85
CA THR A 105 -11.98 -1.76 -8.80
C THR A 105 -10.83 -2.15 -7.89
N HIS A 106 -10.94 -1.76 -6.62
CA HIS A 106 -10.05 -2.21 -5.56
C HIS A 106 -10.68 -3.39 -4.84
N ARG A 107 -9.83 -4.31 -4.38
CA ARG A 107 -10.20 -5.41 -3.49
C ARG A 107 -9.50 -5.23 -2.16
N PHE A 108 -10.19 -5.50 -1.06
CA PHE A 108 -9.68 -5.36 0.29
C PHE A 108 -9.72 -6.71 1.00
N GLU A 109 -8.65 -7.01 1.73
CA GLU A 109 -8.63 -8.06 2.74
C GLU A 109 -8.43 -7.41 4.10
N MET A 110 -9.46 -7.50 4.94
CA MET A 110 -9.46 -6.91 6.28
C MET A 110 -9.29 -8.03 7.30
N THR A 111 -8.11 -8.12 7.88
CA THR A 111 -7.71 -9.20 8.79
C THR A 111 -7.49 -8.65 10.18
N LYS A 112 -7.99 -9.33 11.21
CA LYS A 112 -7.65 -8.98 12.59
C LYS A 112 -6.15 -9.16 12.79
N VAL A 113 -5.47 -8.19 13.40
CA VAL A 113 -4.03 -8.29 13.67
C VAL A 113 -3.75 -9.56 14.48
N GLY A 114 -2.96 -10.48 13.92
CA GLY A 114 -2.64 -11.77 14.54
C GLY A 114 -3.81 -12.76 14.61
N GLY A 115 -4.88 -12.53 13.84
CA GLY A 115 -6.12 -13.29 13.88
C GLY A 115 -6.67 -13.64 12.50
N ALA A 116 -7.97 -13.94 12.46
CA ALA A 116 -8.66 -14.39 11.25
C ALA A 116 -9.03 -13.22 10.32
N LEU A 117 -9.35 -13.59 9.07
CA LEU A 117 -10.00 -12.70 8.10
C LEU A 117 -11.37 -12.27 8.66
N VAL A 118 -11.58 -10.96 8.73
CA VAL A 118 -12.81 -10.33 9.23
C VAL A 118 -13.74 -10.04 8.07
N CYS A 119 -13.23 -9.41 7.02
CA CYS A 119 -14.02 -9.00 5.87
C CYS A 119 -13.21 -9.05 4.56
N SER A 120 -13.86 -9.50 3.49
CA SER A 120 -13.41 -9.30 2.11
C SER A 120 -14.31 -8.24 1.48
N ALA A 121 -13.73 -7.27 0.76
CA ALA A 121 -14.54 -6.23 0.12
C ALA A 121 -14.04 -5.89 -1.28
N SER A 122 -14.93 -5.35 -2.12
CA SER A 122 -14.55 -4.68 -3.37
C SER A 122 -15.18 -3.29 -3.45
N PHE A 123 -14.44 -2.35 -4.04
CA PHE A 123 -14.84 -0.95 -4.21
C PHE A 123 -14.53 -0.53 -5.66
N THR A 124 -15.57 -0.32 -6.45
CA THR A 124 -15.44 0.21 -7.81
C THR A 124 -15.74 1.69 -7.82
N ALA A 125 -14.81 2.50 -8.33
CA ALA A 125 -14.98 3.94 -8.50
C ALA A 125 -14.77 4.37 -9.94
N ALA A 126 -15.45 5.43 -10.37
CA ALA A 126 -15.17 6.09 -11.65
C ALA A 126 -14.29 7.32 -11.44
N LEU A 127 -13.31 7.56 -12.29
CA LEU A 127 -12.62 8.85 -12.34
C LEU A 127 -13.50 9.83 -13.13
N VAL A 128 -13.80 10.97 -12.52
CA VAL A 128 -14.70 11.99 -13.09
C VAL A 128 -14.08 13.38 -13.04
N THR A 129 -14.59 14.28 -13.88
CA THR A 129 -14.32 15.73 -13.88
C THR A 129 -15.61 16.54 -13.75
N ASP A 130 -15.51 17.87 -13.78
CA ASP A 130 -16.62 18.82 -13.66
C ASP A 130 -17.39 18.69 -12.34
N VAL A 131 -16.71 18.25 -11.27
CA VAL A 131 -17.29 17.95 -9.95
C VAL A 131 -17.79 19.18 -9.18
N HIS A 132 -17.52 20.39 -9.65
CA HIS A 132 -18.11 21.62 -9.10
C HIS A 132 -19.43 22.00 -9.78
N THR A 133 -19.88 21.20 -10.75
CA THR A 133 -21.13 21.39 -11.48
C THR A 133 -22.06 20.21 -11.26
N THR A 134 -23.29 20.32 -11.77
CA THR A 134 -24.24 19.20 -11.83
C THR A 134 -23.96 18.26 -13.01
N GLU A 135 -23.05 18.60 -13.92
CA GLU A 135 -22.74 17.87 -15.15
C GLU A 135 -21.44 17.05 -15.02
N ILE A 136 -21.35 16.22 -13.98
CA ILE A 136 -20.18 15.36 -13.71
C ILE A 136 -19.97 14.39 -14.88
N LYS A 137 -18.74 14.33 -15.41
CA LYS A 137 -18.39 13.50 -16.58
C LYS A 137 -17.29 12.50 -16.23
N ALA A 138 -17.46 11.26 -16.66
CA ALA A 138 -16.40 10.26 -16.61
C ALA A 138 -15.22 10.68 -17.51
N MET A 139 -14.00 10.51 -17.02
CA MET A 139 -12.77 10.81 -17.76
C MET A 139 -11.82 9.62 -17.72
N PRO A 140 -10.96 9.44 -18.74
CA PRO A 140 -9.95 8.39 -18.71
C PRO A 140 -8.92 8.64 -17.61
N PHE A 141 -8.42 7.57 -17.00
CA PHE A 141 -7.22 7.65 -16.17
C PHE A 141 -6.05 8.15 -17.03
N PRO A 142 -5.30 9.18 -16.59
CA PRO A 142 -4.07 9.61 -17.28
C PRO A 142 -3.07 8.47 -17.39
N ASP A 143 -2.26 8.46 -18.45
CA ASP A 143 -1.29 7.38 -18.72
C ASP A 143 -0.29 7.20 -17.58
N GLU A 144 0.18 8.29 -16.96
CA GLU A 144 1.05 8.23 -15.79
C GLU A 144 0.39 7.49 -14.62
N TRP A 145 -0.89 7.77 -14.36
CA TRP A 145 -1.62 7.09 -13.27
C TRP A 145 -1.85 5.63 -13.62
N ARG A 146 -2.21 5.33 -14.87
CA ARG A 146 -2.36 3.96 -15.34
C ARG A 146 -1.07 3.16 -15.11
N ASN A 147 0.08 3.69 -15.51
CA ASN A 147 1.38 3.03 -15.33
C ASN A 147 1.68 2.76 -13.84
N ARG A 148 1.39 3.72 -12.95
CA ARG A 148 1.58 3.57 -11.50
C ARG A 148 0.66 2.52 -10.89
N ILE A 149 -0.61 2.49 -11.31
CA ILE A 149 -1.62 1.54 -10.83
C ILE A 149 -1.30 0.12 -11.31
N GLU A 150 -0.98 -0.03 -12.60
CA GLU A 150 -0.64 -1.33 -13.18
C GLU A 150 0.69 -1.85 -12.63
N GLY A 151 1.68 -0.97 -12.40
CA GLY A 151 2.92 -1.30 -11.70
C GLY A 151 2.68 -1.76 -10.26
N TYR A 152 1.82 -1.06 -9.51
CA TYR A 152 1.41 -1.50 -8.17
C TYR A 152 0.75 -2.88 -8.18
N ALA A 153 -0.20 -3.11 -9.10
CA ALA A 153 -0.91 -4.38 -9.23
C ALA A 153 0.05 -5.53 -9.55
N ARG A 154 1.00 -5.28 -10.46
CA ARG A 154 2.04 -6.24 -10.82
C ARG A 154 2.97 -6.54 -9.66
N GLU A 155 3.42 -5.52 -8.94
CA GLU A 155 4.28 -5.71 -7.77
C GLU A 155 3.59 -6.57 -6.70
N CYS A 156 2.28 -6.39 -6.46
CA CYS A 156 1.52 -7.25 -5.55
C CYS A 156 1.62 -8.74 -5.91
N VAL A 157 1.58 -9.09 -7.20
CA VAL A 157 1.73 -10.48 -7.66
C VAL A 157 3.17 -10.96 -7.52
N LEU A 158 4.15 -10.13 -7.90
CA LEU A 158 5.57 -10.45 -7.80
C LEU A 158 6.01 -10.72 -6.36
N ARG A 159 5.38 -10.08 -5.36
CA ARG A 159 5.62 -10.33 -3.94
C ARG A 159 5.37 -11.79 -3.55
N GLU A 160 4.36 -12.42 -4.10
CA GLU A 160 4.06 -13.84 -3.87
C GLU A 160 5.15 -14.76 -4.43
N MET A 161 5.92 -14.26 -5.40
CA MET A 161 7.05 -14.95 -6.04
C MET A 161 8.40 -14.64 -5.36
N GLY A 162 8.40 -13.97 -4.21
CA GLY A 162 9.61 -13.69 -3.42
C GLY A 162 10.34 -12.39 -3.79
N VAL A 163 9.82 -11.61 -4.74
CA VAL A 163 10.36 -10.28 -5.08
C VAL A 163 10.26 -9.35 -3.88
N LYS A 164 11.34 -8.60 -3.59
CA LYS A 164 11.41 -7.67 -2.47
C LYS A 164 10.82 -6.32 -2.88
N CYS A 165 10.11 -5.67 -1.96
CA CYS A 165 9.66 -4.30 -2.21
C CYS A 165 10.83 -3.32 -2.04
N LYS A 166 10.69 -2.11 -2.60
CA LYS A 166 11.71 -1.05 -2.50
C LYS A 166 12.18 -0.77 -1.06
N ARG A 167 11.27 -0.90 -0.08
CA ARG A 167 11.63 -0.72 1.34
C ARG A 167 12.55 -1.82 1.84
N GLU A 168 12.30 -3.09 1.52
CA GLU A 168 13.15 -4.20 1.94
C GLU A 168 14.57 -4.08 1.36
N VAL A 169 14.69 -3.60 0.12
CA VAL A 169 15.98 -3.29 -0.52
C VAL A 169 16.71 -2.19 0.27
N ILE A 170 16.05 -1.07 0.51
CA ILE A 170 16.64 0.07 1.24
C ILE A 170 16.99 -0.31 2.68
N ASP A 171 16.08 -0.99 3.38
CA ASP A 171 16.24 -1.37 4.78
C ASP A 171 17.36 -2.43 4.94
N PHE A 172 17.59 -3.28 3.94
CA PHE A 172 18.72 -4.19 3.94
C PHE A 172 20.06 -3.44 3.88
N TRP A 173 20.20 -2.46 2.99
CA TRP A 173 21.45 -1.73 2.81
C TRP A 173 21.72 -0.72 3.92
N PHE A 174 20.69 0.01 4.35
CA PHE A 174 20.82 1.14 5.26
C PHE A 174 20.25 0.88 6.67
N GLY A 175 19.72 -0.31 6.96
CA GLY A 175 19.05 -0.63 8.21
C GLY A 175 17.59 -0.11 8.25
N PRO A 176 16.73 -0.68 9.11
CA PRO A 176 15.31 -0.31 9.16
C PRO A 176 15.07 1.09 9.73
N PRO A 177 13.90 1.70 9.49
CA PRO A 177 13.55 2.99 10.07
C PRO A 177 13.68 3.01 11.60
N GLY A 178 14.38 4.01 12.14
CA GLY A 178 14.58 4.17 13.58
C GLY A 178 15.75 3.36 14.17
N SER A 179 16.44 2.54 13.38
CA SER A 179 17.65 1.86 13.85
C SER A 179 18.81 2.86 14.04
N LYS A 180 19.77 2.52 14.92
CA LYS A 180 21.02 3.28 15.08
C LYS A 180 21.90 3.24 13.82
N GLU A 181 21.69 2.26 12.97
CA GLU A 181 22.43 2.03 11.71
C GLU A 181 21.92 2.94 10.58
N ARG A 182 20.68 3.41 10.65
CA ARG A 182 20.07 4.23 9.58
C ARG A 182 20.85 5.52 9.33
N GLY A 183 21.33 5.67 8.10
CA GLY A 183 22.12 6.83 7.67
C GLY A 183 23.57 6.81 8.15
N ARG A 184 24.08 5.67 8.65
CA ARG A 184 25.49 5.46 8.99
C ARG A 184 26.16 4.56 7.96
N GLN A 185 27.46 4.77 7.78
CA GLN A 185 28.28 3.85 7.00
C GLN A 185 28.31 2.48 7.67
N ARG A 186 28.23 1.41 6.87
CA ARG A 186 28.36 0.03 7.35
C ARG A 186 29.65 -0.58 6.84
N ASP A 187 30.29 -1.39 7.70
CA ASP A 187 31.56 -2.05 7.39
C ASP A 187 31.49 -2.96 6.17
N ILE A 188 30.29 -3.51 5.89
CA ILE A 188 30.01 -4.38 4.75
C ILE A 188 30.11 -3.70 3.37
N TRP A 189 29.97 -2.37 3.27
CA TRP A 189 29.88 -1.69 1.95
C TRP A 189 31.18 -1.73 1.15
N PHE A 190 32.33 -1.83 1.83
CA PHE A 190 33.65 -1.83 1.22
C PHE A 190 34.57 -2.91 1.79
N ALA A 191 33.99 -3.93 2.44
CA ALA A 191 34.76 -5.04 2.98
C ALA A 191 35.47 -5.78 1.83
N LYS A 192 36.77 -6.03 1.98
CA LYS A 192 37.54 -6.82 0.99
C LYS A 192 37.02 -8.25 0.96
N GLN A 193 37.08 -8.85 -0.24
CA GLN A 193 36.70 -10.23 -0.40
C GLN A 193 37.58 -11.15 0.47
N SER A 194 36.99 -11.68 1.54
CA SER A 194 37.50 -12.68 2.49
C SER A 194 36.47 -13.80 2.65
N ALA A 195 36.80 -14.89 3.35
CA ALA A 195 35.86 -15.99 3.58
C ALA A 195 34.49 -15.53 4.16
N ASN A 196 34.45 -14.42 4.93
CA ASN A 196 33.21 -13.87 5.47
C ASN A 196 32.42 -13.01 4.47
N SER A 197 33.05 -12.50 3.41
CA SER A 197 32.37 -11.70 2.38
C SER A 197 31.77 -12.55 1.26
N SER A 198 32.32 -13.75 1.00
CA SER A 198 31.70 -14.69 0.06
C SER A 198 30.33 -15.13 0.57
N ASP A 199 30.17 -15.21 1.89
CA ASP A 199 28.90 -15.52 2.55
C ASP A 199 27.90 -14.37 2.40
N PHE A 200 28.38 -13.12 2.46
CA PHE A 200 27.52 -11.94 2.28
C PHE A 200 27.10 -11.72 0.82
N ASP A 201 28.01 -11.89 -0.15
CA ASP A 201 27.67 -11.85 -1.57
C ASP A 201 26.69 -12.97 -1.95
N ALA A 202 26.84 -14.16 -1.34
CA ALA A 202 25.89 -15.25 -1.47
C ALA A 202 24.51 -14.90 -0.87
N GLU A 203 24.48 -14.28 0.31
CA GLU A 203 23.23 -13.79 0.92
C GLU A 203 22.52 -12.76 0.04
N ILE A 204 23.26 -11.78 -0.53
CA ILE A 204 22.69 -10.78 -1.44
C ILE A 204 22.06 -11.47 -2.65
N ARG A 205 22.79 -12.42 -3.26
CA ARG A 205 22.30 -13.15 -4.42
C ARG A 205 21.05 -13.95 -4.07
N GLU A 206 21.08 -14.75 -3.01
CA GLU A 206 19.94 -15.53 -2.54
C GLU A 206 18.71 -14.64 -2.31
N LYS A 207 18.90 -13.49 -1.65
CA LYS A 207 17.81 -12.62 -1.23
C LYS A 207 17.23 -11.76 -2.35
N PHE A 208 18.06 -11.28 -3.27
CA PHE A 208 17.68 -10.26 -4.25
C PHE A 208 17.70 -10.72 -5.70
N SER A 209 18.24 -11.91 -6.05
CA SER A 209 18.21 -12.41 -7.43
C SER A 209 16.82 -12.32 -8.08
N PRO A 210 15.72 -12.77 -7.44
CA PRO A 210 14.39 -12.63 -8.03
C PRO A 210 13.99 -11.17 -8.29
N THR A 211 14.46 -10.25 -7.44
CA THR A 211 14.15 -8.81 -7.54
C THR A 211 14.98 -8.14 -8.64
N VAL A 212 16.25 -8.53 -8.78
CA VAL A 212 17.15 -8.06 -9.85
C VAL A 212 16.63 -8.49 -11.21
N GLU A 213 16.22 -9.76 -11.36
CA GLU A 213 15.70 -10.29 -12.63
C GLU A 213 14.47 -9.51 -13.13
N VAL A 214 13.50 -9.26 -12.24
CA VAL A 214 12.29 -8.48 -12.61
C VAL A 214 12.60 -7.00 -12.83
N ALA A 215 13.55 -6.42 -12.09
CA ALA A 215 13.99 -5.05 -12.31
C ALA A 215 14.67 -4.89 -13.68
N MET A 216 15.55 -5.83 -14.05
CA MET A 216 16.21 -5.84 -15.36
C MET A 216 15.22 -6.01 -16.53
N ALA A 217 14.09 -6.68 -16.28
CA ALA A 217 13.01 -6.82 -17.24
C ALA A 217 12.09 -5.57 -17.35
N GLY A 218 12.32 -4.54 -16.53
CA GLY A 218 11.50 -3.31 -16.49
C GLY A 218 10.18 -3.46 -15.73
N GLU A 219 9.94 -4.61 -15.07
CA GLU A 219 8.68 -4.90 -14.39
C GLU A 219 8.48 -4.07 -13.10
N LEU A 220 9.53 -3.38 -12.66
CA LEU A 220 9.55 -2.48 -11.49
C LEU A 220 9.78 -1.00 -11.86
N ASP A 221 9.66 -0.61 -13.13
CA ASP A 221 9.92 0.78 -13.59
C ASP A 221 9.01 1.81 -12.93
N HIS A 222 7.83 1.42 -12.43
CA HIS A 222 6.94 2.29 -11.67
C HIS A 222 7.57 2.78 -10.35
N TRP A 223 8.66 2.18 -9.88
CA TRP A 223 9.39 2.65 -8.71
C TRP A 223 10.02 4.03 -8.94
N THR A 224 10.30 4.40 -10.19
CA THR A 224 10.94 5.67 -10.55
C THR A 224 10.11 6.91 -10.19
N HIS A 225 8.80 6.74 -9.93
CA HIS A 225 7.91 7.81 -9.46
C HIS A 225 8.15 8.24 -8.01
N SER A 226 9.13 7.66 -7.32
CA SER A 226 9.50 8.04 -5.95
C SER A 226 11.01 8.03 -5.77
N ILE A 227 11.55 8.96 -4.98
CA ILE A 227 12.99 9.01 -4.68
C ILE A 227 13.48 7.68 -4.09
N ASP A 228 12.73 7.11 -3.14
CA ASP A 228 13.05 5.82 -2.53
C ASP A 228 13.05 4.68 -3.56
N GLY A 229 12.08 4.66 -4.48
CA GLY A 229 12.00 3.63 -5.51
C GLY A 229 13.13 3.75 -6.55
N SER A 230 13.47 4.96 -6.98
CA SER A 230 14.63 5.21 -7.84
C SER A 230 15.93 4.77 -7.18
N LEU A 231 16.10 5.06 -5.89
CA LEU A 231 17.27 4.58 -5.13
C LEU A 231 17.30 3.05 -5.06
N ALA A 232 16.17 2.39 -4.82
CA ALA A 232 16.10 0.94 -4.78
C ALA A 232 16.48 0.30 -6.13
N LEU A 233 16.04 0.87 -7.26
CA LEU A 233 16.46 0.42 -8.59
C LEU A 233 17.96 0.60 -8.81
N CYS A 234 18.55 1.74 -8.41
CA CYS A 234 20.00 1.96 -8.49
C CYS A 234 20.83 1.00 -7.63
N LEU A 235 20.25 0.38 -6.60
CA LEU A 235 20.93 -0.62 -5.77
C LEU A 235 20.82 -2.04 -6.34
N LEU A 236 19.85 -2.27 -7.24
CA LEU A 236 19.58 -3.58 -7.84
C LEU A 236 20.26 -3.76 -9.21
N LEU A 237 20.38 -2.67 -9.99
CA LEU A 237 20.91 -2.64 -11.36
C LEU A 237 22.37 -2.16 -11.40
#